data_AF-A0A658YS34-F1
#
_entry.id   AF-A0A658YS34-F1
#
_cell.length_a   1.000
_cell.length_b   1.000
_cell.length_c   1.000
_cell.angle_alpha   90.00
_cell.angle_beta   90.00
_cell.angle_gamma   90.00
#
_symmetry.space_group_name_H-M   'P 1'
#
loop_
_entity.id
_entity.type
_entity.pdbx_description
1 polymer ?
#
loop_
_entity_poly.entity_id
_entity_poly.type
_entity_poly.pdbx_seq_one_letter_code
_entity_poly.pdbx_strand_id
1 'polypeptide(L)'
;MSSLINNAMSGLNAAQAALNTASNNISSYNVAGYTRQTTIMAQANSTLGAGGWVGNGVYVSGVQREYDTFITNQLRAVQTQSSGLTARYEQMSKIDNMLSTSTSSLATQMQDFFTSLQTLVSNAEDPAARQALIGKSEGLVNQFKTTDQYLRDQDKQVNIAIGASVDQINNYAKQIASLNDQISRLTGVGAGASPNNLLDQRDQLVSELNQIVGVEVSVQDGGTYNITMPMVTHWFREVRRGNWRQFLPAPTLLVRLSLTLMGRQAILRSRRNY
;
A
#
# COMPACT_ATOMS: atom_id res chain seq x y z
N MET A 1 31.88 -22.82 45.06
CA MET A 1 32.47 -21.80 44.16
C MET A 1 32.05 -21.97 42.70
N SER A 2 31.94 -23.19 42.15
CA SER A 2 31.52 -23.42 40.75
C SER A 2 30.16 -22.79 40.38
N SER A 3 29.15 -22.81 41.26
CA SER A 3 27.84 -22.19 40.99
C SER A 3 27.88 -20.67 40.88
N LEU A 4 28.69 -19.99 41.70
CA LEU A 4 28.82 -18.53 41.66
C LEU A 4 29.49 -18.05 40.36
N ILE A 5 30.54 -18.76 39.93
CA ILE A 5 31.27 -18.47 38.68
C ILE A 5 30.37 -18.71 37.47
N ASN A 6 29.61 -19.80 37.46
CA ASN A 6 28.66 -20.09 36.38
C ASN A 6 27.55 -19.02 36.30
N ASN A 7 27.03 -18.58 37.44
CA ASN A 7 26.03 -17.50 37.49
C ASN A 7 26.61 -16.18 36.95
N ALA A 8 27.82 -15.79 37.38
CA ALA A 8 28.50 -14.60 36.88
C ALA A 8 28.78 -14.66 35.37
N MET A 9 29.22 -15.81 34.86
CA MET A 9 29.48 -16.02 33.43
C MET A 9 28.20 -15.94 32.60
N SER A 10 27.10 -16.52 33.10
CA SER A 10 25.79 -16.44 32.46
C SER A 10 25.28 -14.99 32.35
N GLY A 11 25.50 -14.18 33.41
CA GLY A 11 25.16 -12.76 33.42
C GLY A 11 25.99 -11.93 32.45
N LEU A 12 27.29 -12.18 32.35
CA LEU A 12 28.17 -11.51 31.38
C LEU A 12 27.78 -11.84 29.93
N ASN A 13 27.47 -13.11 29.64
CA ASN A 13 27.01 -13.52 28.30
C ASN A 13 25.68 -12.84 27.93
N ALA A 14 24.74 -12.76 28.87
CA ALA A 14 23.47 -12.08 28.65
C ALA A 14 23.65 -10.57 28.42
N ALA A 15 24.53 -9.92 29.19
CA ALA A 15 24.88 -8.52 29.00
C ALA A 15 25.54 -8.26 27.63
N GLN A 16 26.45 -9.15 27.18
CA GLN A 16 27.06 -9.05 25.85
C GLN A 16 26.02 -9.16 24.73
N ALA A 17 25.04 -10.07 24.85
CA ALA A 17 23.96 -10.19 23.88
C ALA A 17 23.06 -8.94 23.84
N ALA A 18 22.78 -8.33 25.00
CA ALA A 18 22.07 -7.07 25.10
C ALA A 18 22.84 -5.92 24.43
N LEU A 19 24.16 -5.83 24.65
CA LEU A 19 25.02 -4.85 23.98
C LEU A 19 25.08 -5.06 22.46
N ASN A 20 25.12 -6.31 21.99
CA ASN A 20 25.06 -6.61 20.56
C ASN A 20 23.73 -6.15 19.96
N THR A 21 22.62 -6.36 20.66
CA THR A 21 21.29 -5.89 20.21
C THR A 21 21.23 -4.36 20.19
N ALA A 22 21.78 -3.68 21.20
CA ALA A 22 21.89 -2.22 21.21
C ALA A 22 22.78 -1.70 20.06
N SER A 23 23.90 -2.36 19.77
CA SER A 23 24.78 -2.03 18.65
C SER A 23 24.06 -2.18 17.31
N ASN A 24 23.32 -3.28 17.11
CA ASN A 24 22.49 -3.48 15.93
C ASN A 24 21.43 -2.38 15.77
N ASN A 25 20.71 -2.03 16.86
CA ASN A 25 19.74 -0.93 16.85
C ASN A 25 20.38 0.39 16.41
N ILE A 26 21.55 0.74 16.96
CA ILE A 26 22.26 1.99 16.62
C ILE A 26 22.66 1.98 15.14
N SER A 27 23.24 0.88 14.67
CA SER A 27 23.69 0.77 13.27
C SER A 27 22.54 0.81 12.26
N SER A 28 21.35 0.31 12.66
CA SER A 28 20.20 0.16 11.77
C SER A 28 19.12 1.23 11.97
N TYR A 29 19.32 2.21 12.87
CA TYR A 29 18.32 3.22 13.21
C TYR A 29 17.80 4.02 12.00
N ASN A 30 18.65 4.28 11.00
CA ASN A 30 18.27 5.01 9.78
C ASN A 30 17.79 4.09 8.64
N VAL A 31 17.72 2.78 8.84
CA VAL A 31 17.23 1.85 7.82
C VAL A 31 15.70 1.90 7.82
N ALA A 32 15.11 2.24 6.67
CA ALA A 32 13.66 2.30 6.52
C ALA A 32 13.01 0.94 6.85
N GLY A 33 11.93 0.99 7.65
CA GLY A 33 11.20 -0.21 8.09
C GLY A 33 11.86 -0.98 9.23
N TYR A 34 13.03 -0.56 9.74
CA TYR A 34 13.66 -1.21 10.88
C TYR A 34 12.84 -1.03 12.16
N THR A 35 12.65 -2.12 12.90
CA THR A 35 12.02 -2.07 14.22
C THR A 35 13.06 -2.27 15.31
N ARG A 36 13.01 -1.43 16.35
CA ARG A 36 13.89 -1.58 17.53
C ARG A 36 13.74 -2.99 18.10
N GLN A 37 14.86 -3.60 18.45
CA GLN A 37 14.90 -4.94 19.03
C GLN A 37 15.30 -4.88 20.50
N THR A 38 14.74 -5.78 21.31
CA THR A 38 15.07 -5.95 22.73
C THR A 38 15.45 -7.40 23.01
N THR A 39 16.55 -7.58 23.75
CA THR A 39 16.99 -8.89 24.24
C THR A 39 16.12 -9.30 25.41
N ILE A 40 15.51 -10.48 25.32
CA ILE A 40 14.71 -11.06 26.39
C ILE A 40 15.59 -12.02 27.19
N MET A 41 15.73 -11.76 28.48
CA MET A 41 16.47 -12.60 29.42
C MET A 41 15.50 -13.34 30.32
N ALA A 42 15.80 -14.61 30.62
CA ALA A 42 15.03 -15.44 31.53
C ALA A 42 15.94 -16.06 32.59
N GLN A 43 15.39 -16.35 33.76
CA GLN A 43 16.11 -17.07 34.80
C GLN A 43 16.29 -18.53 34.38
N ALA A 44 17.51 -19.05 34.52
CA ALA A 44 17.78 -20.46 34.32
C ALA A 44 17.13 -21.29 35.45
N ASN A 45 16.57 -22.44 35.12
CA ASN A 45 15.92 -23.34 36.09
C ASN A 45 16.82 -23.58 37.30
N SER A 46 16.27 -23.55 38.51
CA SER A 46 17.01 -23.80 39.76
C SER A 46 17.42 -25.27 39.92
N THR A 47 18.53 -25.54 40.60
CA THR A 47 18.96 -26.90 40.99
C THR A 47 18.65 -27.14 42.47
N LEU A 48 18.16 -28.33 42.81
CA LEU A 48 17.96 -28.75 44.20
C LEU A 48 19.29 -29.18 44.82
N GLY A 49 19.71 -28.47 45.87
CA GLY A 49 20.89 -28.81 46.69
C GLY A 49 20.50 -29.24 48.10
N ALA A 50 21.50 -29.59 48.92
CA ALA A 50 21.31 -30.03 50.31
C ALA A 50 20.64 -28.98 51.23
N GLY A 51 20.63 -27.69 50.82
CA GLY A 51 20.00 -26.57 51.54
C GLY A 51 18.77 -25.99 50.85
N GLY A 52 18.18 -26.68 49.86
CA GLY A 52 17.02 -26.21 49.09
C GLY A 52 17.36 -25.83 47.65
N TRP A 53 16.43 -25.14 46.99
CA TRP A 53 16.56 -24.72 45.59
C TRP A 53 17.52 -23.54 45.44
N VAL A 54 18.48 -23.66 44.52
CA VAL A 54 19.47 -22.62 44.22
C VAL A 54 19.37 -22.24 42.74
N GLY A 55 19.28 -20.94 42.43
CA GLY A 55 19.17 -20.44 41.06
C GLY A 55 20.48 -20.58 40.27
N ASN A 56 20.34 -20.88 38.97
CA ASN A 56 21.47 -21.12 38.06
C ASN A 56 21.77 -19.94 37.12
N GLY A 57 21.46 -18.72 37.56
CA GLY A 57 21.74 -17.51 36.79
C GLY A 57 20.69 -17.21 35.72
N VAL A 58 21.13 -16.65 34.59
CA VAL A 58 20.25 -16.14 33.52
C VAL A 58 20.68 -16.64 32.15
N TYR A 59 19.75 -16.74 31.21
CA TYR A 59 20.05 -17.00 29.81
C TYR A 59 19.24 -16.08 28.90
N VAL A 60 19.69 -15.93 27.66
CA VAL A 60 18.96 -15.17 26.64
C VAL A 60 17.90 -16.08 26.03
N SER A 61 16.63 -15.74 26.26
CA SER A 61 15.49 -16.45 25.68
C SER A 61 15.30 -16.12 24.21
N GLY A 62 15.63 -14.88 23.81
CA GLY A 62 15.61 -14.47 22.41
C GLY A 62 15.79 -12.97 22.22
N VAL A 63 15.60 -12.52 20.98
CA VAL A 63 15.57 -11.10 20.62
C VAL A 63 14.24 -10.83 19.93
N GLN A 64 13.47 -9.87 20.44
CA GLN A 64 12.13 -9.56 19.95
C GLN A 64 12.06 -8.14 19.40
N ARG A 65 11.16 -7.92 18.45
CA ARG A 65 10.85 -6.58 17.89
C ARG A 65 9.92 -5.84 18.83
N GLU A 66 10.19 -4.56 19.05
CA GLU A 66 9.31 -3.61 19.72
C GLU A 66 8.30 -3.07 18.70
N TYR A 67 7.21 -3.82 18.50
CA TYR A 67 6.24 -3.58 17.44
C TYR A 67 4.83 -3.47 18.00
N ASP A 68 4.12 -2.41 17.59
CA ASP A 68 2.71 -2.23 17.92
C ASP A 68 1.83 -2.41 16.67
N THR A 69 1.05 -3.49 16.69
CA THR A 69 0.11 -3.83 15.61
C THR A 69 -0.98 -2.77 15.40
N PHE A 70 -1.47 -2.15 16.47
CA PHE A 70 -2.55 -1.16 16.41
C PHE A 70 -2.06 0.13 15.76
N ILE A 71 -0.92 0.65 16.22
CA ILE A 71 -0.30 1.86 15.64
C ILE A 71 0.04 1.62 14.16
N THR A 72 0.57 0.43 13.83
CA THR A 72 0.91 0.09 12.45
C THR A 72 -0.31 0.05 11.54
N ASN A 73 -1.42 -0.53 12.00
CA ASN A 73 -2.66 -0.58 11.23
C ASN A 73 -3.27 0.82 11.06
N GLN A 74 -3.20 1.66 12.09
CA GLN A 74 -3.65 3.06 12.01
C GLN A 74 -2.79 3.86 11.02
N LEU A 75 -1.47 3.68 11.05
CA LEU A 75 -0.55 4.31 10.12
C LEU A 75 -0.86 3.89 8.67
N ARG A 76 -1.04 2.59 8.41
CA ARG A 76 -1.41 2.08 7.09
C ARG A 76 -2.72 2.70 6.59
N ALA A 77 -3.76 2.75 7.43
CA ALA A 77 -5.04 3.35 7.03
C ALA A 77 -4.89 4.83 6.61
N VAL A 78 -4.14 5.63 7.38
CA VAL A 78 -3.90 7.05 7.08
C VAL A 78 -3.01 7.21 5.86
N GLN A 79 -2.00 6.36 5.68
CA GLN A 79 -1.10 6.39 4.52
C GLN A 79 -1.86 6.16 3.21
N THR A 80 -2.73 5.13 3.13
CA THR A 80 -3.54 4.90 1.93
C THR A 80 -4.43 6.09 1.62
N GLN A 81 -5.08 6.67 2.64
CA GLN A 81 -5.93 7.84 2.46
C GLN A 81 -5.13 9.04 1.94
N SER A 82 -3.95 9.29 2.54
CA SER A 82 -3.04 10.36 2.13
C SER A 82 -2.59 10.17 0.69
N SER A 83 -2.12 8.97 0.30
CA SER A 83 -1.70 8.68 -1.07
C SER A 83 -2.82 8.89 -2.08
N GLY A 84 -4.05 8.45 -1.77
CA GLY A 84 -5.20 8.65 -2.63
C GLY A 84 -5.57 10.13 -2.82
N LEU A 85 -5.51 10.93 -1.75
CA LEU A 85 -5.78 12.37 -1.81
C LEU A 85 -4.68 13.12 -2.58
N THR A 86 -3.41 12.79 -2.33
CA THR A 86 -2.26 13.38 -3.04
C THR A 86 -2.33 13.08 -4.53
N ALA A 87 -2.56 11.82 -4.92
CA ALA A 87 -2.69 11.45 -6.34
C ALA A 87 -3.85 12.21 -7.02
N ARG A 88 -4.99 12.35 -6.34
CA ARG A 88 -6.12 13.13 -6.85
C ARG A 88 -5.79 14.61 -6.99
N TYR A 89 -5.14 15.19 -5.98
CA TYR A 89 -4.73 16.59 -5.99
C TYR A 89 -3.78 16.87 -7.15
N GLU A 90 -2.77 16.02 -7.37
CA GLU A 90 -1.82 16.17 -8.46
C GLU A 90 -2.50 16.15 -9.84
N GLN A 91 -3.44 15.23 -10.09
CA GLN A 91 -4.15 15.22 -11.37
C GLN A 91 -5.08 16.43 -11.52
N MET A 92 -5.79 16.82 -10.45
CA MET A 92 -6.69 17.97 -10.48
C MET A 92 -5.94 19.29 -10.70
N SER A 93 -4.77 19.44 -10.07
CA SER A 93 -3.92 20.63 -10.25
C SER A 93 -3.48 20.82 -11.69
N LYS A 94 -3.23 19.74 -12.44
CA LYS A 94 -2.91 19.85 -13.87
C LYS A 94 -4.09 20.39 -14.68
N ILE A 95 -5.33 19.98 -14.36
CA ILE A 95 -6.54 20.51 -15.00
C ILE A 95 -6.73 21.99 -14.63
N ASP A 96 -6.55 22.33 -13.36
CA ASP A 96 -6.66 23.71 -12.87
C ASP A 96 -5.63 24.65 -13.53
N ASN A 97 -4.37 24.21 -13.62
CA ASN A 97 -3.31 24.96 -14.30
C ASN A 97 -3.62 25.19 -15.80
N MET A 98 -4.24 24.22 -16.47
CA MET A 98 -4.66 24.39 -17.86
C MET A 98 -5.77 25.46 -17.95
N LEU A 99 -6.80 25.37 -17.10
CA LEU A 99 -7.99 26.23 -17.16
C LEU A 99 -7.73 27.66 -16.67
N SER A 100 -6.74 27.86 -15.79
CA SER A 100 -6.39 29.16 -15.21
C SER A 100 -5.54 30.05 -16.11
N THR A 101 -5.16 29.60 -17.31
CA THR A 101 -4.37 30.39 -18.26
C THR A 101 -5.18 31.57 -18.82
N SER A 102 -4.73 32.81 -18.60
CA SER A 102 -5.50 34.03 -18.92
C SER A 102 -5.39 34.50 -20.37
N THR A 103 -4.26 34.24 -21.04
CA THR A 103 -3.96 34.73 -22.40
C THR A 103 -4.62 33.93 -23.52
N SER A 104 -5.04 32.69 -23.27
CA SER A 104 -5.72 31.83 -24.24
C SER A 104 -6.87 31.05 -23.59
N SER A 105 -7.48 31.64 -22.56
CA SER A 105 -8.61 31.04 -21.88
C SER A 105 -9.78 30.86 -22.85
N LEU A 106 -10.55 29.80 -22.65
CA LEU A 106 -11.78 29.58 -23.40
C LEU A 106 -12.76 30.75 -23.24
N ALA A 107 -12.80 31.36 -22.05
CA ALA A 107 -13.63 32.53 -21.77
C ALA A 107 -13.23 33.73 -22.63
N THR A 108 -11.93 34.00 -22.80
CA THR A 108 -11.42 35.08 -23.66
C THR A 108 -11.78 34.83 -25.12
N GLN A 109 -11.61 33.60 -25.61
CA GLN A 109 -11.96 33.24 -26.99
C GLN A 109 -13.48 33.33 -27.25
N MET A 110 -14.31 32.96 -26.28
CA MET A 110 -15.76 33.14 -26.35
C MET A 110 -16.15 34.62 -26.37
N GLN A 111 -15.51 35.44 -25.53
CA GLN A 111 -15.75 36.88 -25.49
C GLN A 111 -15.38 37.53 -26.83
N ASP A 112 -14.24 37.17 -27.41
CA ASP A 112 -13.77 37.66 -28.71
C ASP A 112 -14.74 37.29 -29.84
N PHE A 113 -15.24 36.05 -29.84
CA PHE A 113 -16.26 35.59 -30.79
C PHE A 113 -17.54 36.43 -30.69
N PHE A 114 -18.10 36.61 -29.50
CA PHE A 114 -19.32 37.40 -29.32
C PHE A 114 -19.11 38.90 -29.62
N THR A 115 -17.93 39.43 -29.33
CA THR A 115 -17.56 40.81 -29.70
C THR A 115 -17.54 40.98 -31.22
N SER A 116 -16.90 40.04 -31.93
CA SER A 116 -16.88 40.07 -33.40
C SER A 116 -18.26 39.85 -34.02
N LEU A 117 -19.11 39.04 -33.38
CA LEU A 117 -20.50 38.86 -33.80
C LEU A 117 -21.29 40.16 -33.66
N GLN A 118 -21.10 40.89 -32.55
CA GLN A 118 -21.73 42.19 -32.35
C GLN A 118 -21.29 43.21 -33.41
N THR A 119 -20.01 43.22 -33.79
CA THR A 119 -19.51 44.07 -34.89
C THR A 119 -20.17 43.73 -36.23
N LEU A 120 -20.35 42.44 -36.53
CA LEU A 120 -21.03 42.00 -37.74
C LEU A 120 -22.52 42.38 -37.73
N VAL A 121 -23.20 42.27 -36.58
CA VAL A 121 -24.61 42.68 -36.45
C VAL A 121 -24.78 44.17 -36.75
N SER A 122 -23.85 45.02 -36.31
CA SER A 122 -23.88 46.46 -36.59
C SER A 122 -23.59 46.80 -38.06
N ASN A 123 -22.82 45.97 -38.78
CA ASN A 123 -22.36 46.21 -40.15
C ASN A 123 -22.46 44.94 -41.03
N ALA A 124 -23.68 44.43 -41.24
CA ALA A 124 -23.89 43.11 -41.84
C ALA A 124 -23.41 42.97 -43.30
N GLU A 125 -23.28 44.07 -44.03
CA GLU A 125 -22.86 44.07 -45.44
C GLU A 125 -21.33 44.15 -45.61
N ASP A 126 -20.57 44.46 -44.54
CA ASP A 126 -19.11 44.59 -44.59
C ASP A 126 -18.42 43.21 -44.70
N PRO A 127 -17.73 42.92 -45.82
CA PRO A 127 -16.99 41.67 -45.99
C PRO A 127 -15.86 41.50 -44.95
N ALA A 128 -15.25 42.59 -44.47
CA ALA A 128 -14.18 42.53 -43.48
C ALA A 128 -14.72 42.06 -42.12
N ALA A 129 -15.88 42.57 -41.69
CA ALA A 129 -16.56 42.11 -40.47
C ALA A 129 -16.95 40.62 -40.53
N ARG A 130 -17.39 40.13 -41.71
CA ARG A 130 -17.70 38.70 -41.92
C ARG A 130 -16.44 37.84 -41.80
N GLN A 131 -15.35 38.25 -42.43
CA GLN A 131 -14.07 37.52 -42.38
C GLN A 131 -13.50 37.50 -40.96
N ALA A 132 -13.61 38.60 -40.21
CA ALA A 132 -13.18 38.66 -38.82
C ALA A 132 -13.95 37.67 -37.93
N LEU A 133 -15.28 37.58 -38.07
CA LEU A 133 -16.10 36.61 -37.32
C LEU A 133 -15.70 35.17 -37.64
N ILE A 134 -15.46 34.84 -38.91
CA ILE A 134 -14.99 33.50 -39.31
C ILE A 134 -13.67 33.18 -38.62
N GLY A 135 -12.69 34.09 -38.65
CA GLY A 135 -11.40 33.89 -37.98
C GLY A 135 -11.53 33.71 -36.47
N LYS A 136 -12.42 34.46 -35.80
CA LYS A 136 -12.70 34.27 -34.36
C LYS A 136 -13.43 32.96 -34.07
N SER A 137 -14.31 32.51 -34.96
CA SER A 137 -15.01 31.23 -34.85
C SER A 137 -14.02 30.06 -34.97
N GLU A 138 -13.11 30.12 -35.94
CA GLU A 138 -12.03 29.14 -36.12
C GLU A 138 -11.11 29.10 -34.90
N GLY A 139 -10.73 30.27 -34.37
CA GLY A 139 -9.94 30.38 -33.14
C GLY A 139 -10.63 29.72 -31.93
N LEU A 140 -11.93 29.99 -31.74
CA LEU A 140 -12.71 29.37 -30.66
C LEU A 140 -12.80 27.85 -30.80
N VAL A 141 -13.09 27.34 -32.00
CA VAL A 141 -13.12 25.88 -32.26
C VAL A 141 -11.75 25.24 -32.02
N ASN A 142 -10.67 25.89 -32.44
CA ASN A 142 -9.31 25.39 -32.21
C ASN A 142 -8.94 25.38 -30.72
N GLN A 143 -9.42 26.37 -29.94
CA GLN A 143 -9.24 26.37 -28.50
C GLN A 143 -9.99 25.22 -27.83
N PHE A 144 -11.25 24.96 -28.22
CA PHE A 144 -11.99 23.79 -27.73
C PHE A 144 -11.26 22.48 -28.04
N LYS A 145 -10.76 22.31 -29.27
CA LYS A 145 -10.00 21.12 -29.67
C LYS A 145 -8.71 20.95 -28.86
N THR A 146 -7.99 22.04 -28.60
CA THR A 146 -6.76 22.02 -27.79
C THR A 146 -7.06 21.57 -26.35
N THR A 147 -8.10 22.13 -25.73
CA THR A 147 -8.52 21.75 -24.38
C THR A 147 -8.99 20.29 -24.32
N ASP A 148 -9.81 19.84 -25.28
CA ASP A 148 -10.26 18.44 -25.37
C ASP A 148 -9.08 17.48 -25.54
N GLN A 149 -8.14 17.80 -26.43
CA GLN A 149 -6.95 16.98 -26.66
C GLN A 149 -6.10 16.86 -25.39
N TYR A 150 -5.90 17.95 -24.65
CA TYR A 150 -5.17 17.91 -23.39
C TYR A 150 -5.85 16.99 -22.36
N LEU A 151 -7.18 17.06 -22.22
CA LEU A 151 -7.93 16.18 -21.33
C LEU A 151 -7.85 14.70 -21.75
N ARG A 152 -7.90 14.42 -23.06
CA ARG A 152 -7.69 13.06 -23.59
C ARG A 152 -6.28 12.53 -23.31
N ASP A 153 -5.28 13.39 -23.44
CA ASP A 153 -3.90 13.01 -23.13
C ASP A 153 -3.70 12.74 -21.63
N GLN A 154 -4.37 13.51 -20.77
CA GLN A 154 -4.40 13.21 -19.33
C GLN A 154 -5.10 11.88 -19.02
N ASP A 155 -6.26 11.61 -19.62
CA ASP A 155 -6.96 10.32 -19.46
C ASP A 155 -6.06 9.15 -19.87
N LYS A 156 -5.37 9.28 -21.01
CA LYS A 156 -4.39 8.28 -21.46
C LYS A 156 -3.24 8.11 -20.45
N GLN A 157 -2.70 9.20 -19.90
CA GLN A 157 -1.65 9.14 -18.88
C GLN A 157 -2.13 8.46 -17.59
N VAL A 158 -3.37 8.71 -17.16
CA VAL A 158 -3.98 8.04 -16.00
C VAL A 158 -4.08 6.54 -16.27
N ASN A 159 -4.54 6.13 -17.46
CA ASN A 159 -4.60 4.71 -17.84
C ASN A 159 -3.22 4.02 -17.85
N ILE A 160 -2.18 4.72 -18.32
CA ILE A 160 -0.78 4.23 -18.25
C ILE A 160 -0.33 4.09 -16.78
N ALA A 161 -0.62 5.09 -15.95
CA ALA A 161 -0.28 5.07 -14.53
C ALA A 161 -0.98 3.91 -13.79
N ILE A 162 -2.25 3.64 -14.10
CA ILE A 162 -2.99 2.48 -13.56
C ILE A 162 -2.27 1.17 -13.93
N GLY A 163 -1.86 1.00 -15.19
CA GLY A 163 -1.10 -0.17 -15.62
C GLY A 163 0.20 -0.36 -14.82
N ALA A 164 0.98 0.71 -14.68
CA ALA A 164 2.20 0.70 -13.89
C ALA A 164 1.95 0.38 -12.40
N SER A 165 0.89 0.93 -11.81
CA SER A 165 0.49 0.61 -10.43
C SER A 165 0.12 -0.87 -10.26
N VAL A 166 -0.59 -1.46 -11.23
CA VAL A 166 -0.90 -2.90 -11.21
C VAL A 166 0.36 -3.75 -11.27
N ASP A 167 1.33 -3.40 -12.11
CA ASP A 167 2.61 -4.10 -12.19
C ASP A 167 3.40 -4.01 -10.87
N GLN A 168 3.43 -2.83 -10.24
CA GLN A 168 4.05 -2.64 -8.92
C GLN A 168 3.35 -3.46 -7.84
N ILE A 169 2.01 -3.46 -7.81
CA ILE A 169 1.21 -4.29 -6.89
C ILE A 169 1.58 -5.77 -7.04
N ASN A 170 1.63 -6.27 -8.28
CA ASN A 170 1.98 -7.66 -8.56
C ASN A 170 3.42 -8.00 -8.11
N ASN A 171 4.36 -7.06 -8.28
CA ASN A 171 5.74 -7.23 -7.83
C ASN A 171 5.83 -7.29 -6.31
N TYR A 172 5.19 -6.37 -5.59
CA TYR A 172 5.16 -6.39 -4.12
C TYR A 172 4.46 -7.65 -3.59
N ALA A 173 3.34 -8.06 -4.18
CA ALA A 173 2.65 -9.30 -3.79
C ALA A 173 3.57 -10.54 -3.91
N LYS A 174 4.34 -10.66 -5.00
CA LYS A 174 5.32 -11.76 -5.18
C LYS A 174 6.44 -11.71 -4.14
N GLN A 175 6.99 -10.52 -3.87
CA GLN A 175 8.06 -10.36 -2.88
C GLN A 175 7.56 -10.70 -1.47
N ILE A 176 6.35 -10.26 -1.11
CA ILE A 176 5.74 -10.58 0.18
C ILE A 176 5.47 -12.09 0.31
N ALA A 177 4.98 -12.73 -0.74
CA ALA A 177 4.80 -14.19 -0.75
C ALA A 177 6.13 -14.93 -0.54
N SER A 178 7.21 -14.50 -1.22
CA SER A 178 8.55 -15.06 -1.02
C SER A 178 9.06 -14.86 0.41
N LEU A 179 8.85 -13.67 0.99
CA LEU A 179 9.21 -13.41 2.39
C LEU A 179 8.41 -14.27 3.36
N ASN A 180 7.11 -14.46 3.14
CA ASN A 180 6.29 -15.36 3.94
C ASN A 180 6.87 -16.79 3.97
N ASP A 181 7.25 -17.32 2.81
CA ASP A 181 7.87 -18.65 2.72
C ASP A 181 9.22 -18.71 3.46
N GLN A 182 10.06 -17.70 3.31
CA GLN A 182 11.35 -17.62 4.00
C GLN A 182 11.19 -17.51 5.52
N ILE A 183 10.27 -16.67 6.00
CA ILE A 183 9.95 -16.49 7.41
C ILE A 183 9.45 -17.80 8.01
N SER A 184 8.54 -18.50 7.31
CA SER A 184 8.01 -19.78 7.78
C SER A 184 9.13 -20.83 7.92
N ARG A 185 9.99 -20.95 6.91
CA ARG A 185 11.13 -21.88 6.94
C ARG A 185 12.12 -21.58 8.07
N LEU A 186 12.52 -20.31 8.21
CA LEU A 186 13.53 -19.92 9.21
C LEU A 186 12.98 -19.97 10.63
N THR A 187 11.71 -19.65 10.84
CA THR A 187 11.06 -19.85 12.15
C THR A 187 11.04 -21.34 12.52
N GLY A 188 10.78 -22.23 11.56
CA GLY A 188 10.81 -23.68 11.76
C GLY A 188 12.20 -24.21 12.11
N VAL A 189 13.24 -23.80 11.37
CA VAL A 189 14.64 -24.21 11.63
C VAL A 189 15.18 -23.61 12.94
N GLY A 190 14.74 -22.39 13.29
CA GLY A 190 15.14 -21.66 14.49
C GLY A 190 14.43 -22.10 15.78
N ALA A 191 13.78 -23.27 15.80
CA ALA A 191 13.01 -23.77 16.95
C ALA A 191 11.96 -22.75 17.47
N GLY A 192 11.35 -21.97 16.57
CA GLY A 192 10.38 -20.93 16.90
C GLY A 192 10.96 -19.53 17.07
N ALA A 193 12.28 -19.33 16.93
CA ALA A 193 12.89 -18.00 16.94
C ALA A 193 12.51 -17.20 15.68
N SER A 194 12.06 -15.96 15.90
CA SER A 194 11.60 -15.07 14.84
C SER A 194 12.76 -14.47 14.02
N PRO A 195 12.75 -14.59 12.67
CA PRO A 195 13.72 -13.92 11.81
C PRO A 195 13.37 -12.41 11.67
N ASN A 196 13.71 -11.61 12.69
CA ASN A 196 13.27 -10.22 12.83
C ASN A 196 13.49 -9.35 11.60
N ASN A 197 14.63 -9.47 10.93
CA ASN A 197 14.94 -8.67 9.73
C ASN A 197 14.00 -8.97 8.55
N LEU A 198 13.60 -10.24 8.36
CA LEU A 198 12.65 -10.59 7.30
C LEU A 198 11.24 -10.12 7.65
N LEU A 199 10.89 -10.11 8.93
CA LEU A 199 9.62 -9.56 9.40
C LEU A 199 9.56 -8.04 9.11
N ASP A 200 10.63 -7.30 9.42
CA ASP A 200 10.75 -5.88 9.09
C ASP A 200 10.63 -5.62 7.58
N GLN A 201 11.36 -6.39 6.75
CA GLN A 201 11.27 -6.28 5.29
C GLN A 201 9.86 -6.55 4.77
N ARG A 202 9.16 -7.55 5.31
CA ARG A 202 7.78 -7.87 4.93
C ARG A 202 6.85 -6.73 5.31
N ASP A 203 6.97 -6.19 6.52
CA ASP A 203 6.15 -5.08 6.99
C ASP A 203 6.36 -3.81 6.16
N GLN A 204 7.61 -3.53 5.74
CA GLN A 204 7.93 -2.43 4.83
C GLN A 204 7.25 -2.64 3.47
N LEU A 205 7.41 -3.80 2.84
CA LEU A 205 6.77 -4.06 1.53
C LEU A 205 5.24 -3.98 1.60
N VAL A 206 4.64 -4.41 2.71
CA VAL A 206 3.21 -4.22 2.96
C VAL A 206 2.87 -2.72 3.03
N SER A 207 3.68 -1.92 3.72
CA SER A 207 3.47 -0.47 3.79
C SER A 207 3.57 0.19 2.40
N GLU A 208 4.55 -0.19 1.59
CA GLU A 208 4.72 0.30 0.21
C GLU A 208 3.54 -0.09 -0.68
N LEU A 209 3.10 -1.36 -0.61
CA LEU A 209 1.91 -1.83 -1.30
C LEU A 209 0.67 -1.03 -0.89
N ASN A 210 0.54 -0.76 0.42
CA ASN A 210 -0.60 -0.06 1.00
C ASN A 210 -0.70 1.42 0.58
N GLN A 211 0.40 2.03 0.12
CA GLN A 211 0.39 3.35 -0.49
C GLN A 211 -0.22 3.36 -1.90
N ILE A 212 -0.14 2.24 -2.63
CA ILE A 212 -0.68 2.10 -3.99
C ILE A 212 -2.15 1.67 -3.94
N VAL A 213 -2.46 0.69 -3.10
CA VAL A 213 -3.81 0.15 -2.91
C VAL A 213 -4.01 -0.20 -1.46
N GLY A 214 -5.14 0.21 -0.88
CA GLY A 214 -5.45 -0.16 0.51
C GLY A 214 -5.46 -1.67 0.66
N VAL A 215 -4.81 -2.17 1.70
CA VAL A 215 -4.77 -3.61 2.01
C VAL A 215 -5.09 -3.87 3.47
N GLU A 216 -5.80 -4.95 3.71
CA GLU A 216 -6.02 -5.53 5.02
C GLU A 216 -5.09 -6.72 5.20
N VAL A 217 -4.39 -6.75 6.33
CA VAL A 217 -3.46 -7.82 6.67
C VAL A 217 -4.07 -8.66 7.77
N SER A 218 -4.17 -9.97 7.53
CA SER A 218 -4.54 -10.96 8.53
C SER A 218 -3.38 -11.92 8.75
N VAL A 219 -3.09 -12.25 10.01
CA VAL A 219 -2.03 -13.19 10.37
C VAL A 219 -2.66 -14.57 10.57
N GLN A 220 -2.17 -15.57 9.84
CA GLN A 220 -2.58 -16.96 9.99
C GLN A 220 -1.72 -17.69 11.03
N ASP A 221 -2.15 -18.89 11.38
CA ASP A 221 -1.38 -19.83 12.19
C ASP A 221 0.04 -19.99 11.62
N GLY A 222 1.06 -19.85 12.48
CA GLY A 222 2.46 -19.86 12.08
C GLY A 222 3.04 -18.52 11.62
N GLY A 223 2.31 -17.40 11.75
CA GLY A 223 2.85 -16.06 11.53
C GLY A 223 2.89 -15.60 10.07
N THR A 224 2.21 -16.32 9.19
CA THR A 224 2.11 -16.02 7.75
C THR A 224 1.10 -14.89 7.52
N TYR A 225 1.46 -13.92 6.68
CA TYR A 225 0.52 -12.84 6.31
C TYR A 225 -0.36 -13.26 5.15
N ASN A 226 -1.66 -13.09 5.32
CA ASN A 226 -2.63 -13.09 4.25
C ASN A 226 -3.08 -11.65 3.98
N ILE A 227 -2.91 -11.20 2.75
CA ILE A 227 -3.18 -9.83 2.33
C ILE A 227 -4.42 -9.84 1.46
N THR A 228 -5.43 -9.09 1.89
CA THR A 228 -6.68 -8.93 1.16
C THR A 228 -6.88 -7.48 0.82
N MET A 229 -7.21 -7.18 -0.43
CA MET A 229 -7.68 -5.86 -0.79
C MET A 229 -9.13 -5.75 -0.30
N PRO A 230 -9.51 -4.67 0.42
CA PRO A 230 -10.90 -4.43 0.73
C PRO A 230 -11.62 -4.29 -0.61
N MET A 231 -12.47 -5.27 -0.92
CA MET A 231 -13.25 -5.25 -2.14
C MET A 231 -14.01 -3.93 -2.15
N VAL A 232 -13.80 -3.09 -3.18
CA VAL A 232 -14.53 -1.84 -3.37
C VAL A 232 -16.01 -2.20 -3.49
N THR A 233 -16.71 -2.20 -2.36
CA THR A 233 -18.14 -2.48 -2.27
C THR A 233 -18.98 -1.38 -2.92
N HIS A 234 -18.34 -0.30 -3.41
CA HIS A 234 -18.97 0.68 -4.26
C HIS A 234 -19.24 0.16 -5.69
N TRP A 235 -18.32 -0.62 -6.29
CA TRP A 235 -18.52 -1.12 -7.66
C TRP A 235 -19.55 -2.24 -7.72
N PHE A 236 -19.64 -3.08 -6.69
CA PHE A 236 -20.62 -4.18 -6.63
C PHE A 236 -22.05 -3.74 -6.32
N ARG A 237 -22.27 -2.52 -5.82
CA ARG A 237 -23.62 -1.99 -5.54
C ARG A 237 -24.34 -1.57 -6.82
N GLU A 238 -23.60 -1.15 -7.84
CA GLU A 238 -24.14 -0.78 -9.16
C GLU A 238 -24.36 -2.01 -10.07
N VAL A 239 -23.54 -3.07 -9.93
CA VAL A 239 -23.67 -4.30 -10.73
C VAL A 239 -24.94 -5.11 -10.41
N ARG A 240 -25.48 -5.00 -9.18
CA ARG A 240 -26.78 -5.61 -8.82
C ARG A 240 -27.99 -4.88 -9.39
N ARG A 241 -27.81 -3.72 -10.02
CA ARG A 241 -28.89 -2.93 -10.65
C ARG A 241 -29.03 -3.12 -12.16
N GLY A 242 -28.45 -4.19 -12.71
CA GLY A 242 -29.00 -4.84 -13.91
C GLY A 242 -28.77 -4.13 -15.25
N ASN A 243 -27.57 -3.62 -15.52
CA ASN A 243 -27.21 -3.19 -16.87
C ASN A 243 -25.85 -3.75 -17.32
N TRP A 244 -25.88 -4.89 -18.00
CA TRP A 244 -24.71 -5.53 -18.61
C TRP A 244 -24.76 -5.35 -20.12
N ARG A 245 -23.95 -4.42 -20.63
CA ARG A 245 -23.35 -4.39 -21.99
C ARG A 245 -22.57 -3.09 -22.11
N GLN A 246 -21.27 -3.08 -21.85
CA GLN A 246 -20.26 -2.34 -22.64
C GLN A 246 -18.85 -2.19 -22.04
N PHE A 247 -18.51 -2.72 -20.87
CA PHE A 247 -17.11 -2.66 -20.41
C PHE A 247 -16.59 -4.04 -20.01
N LEU A 248 -15.94 -4.70 -20.97
CA LEU A 248 -15.00 -5.80 -20.73
C LEU A 248 -13.61 -5.31 -21.11
N PRO A 249 -12.65 -5.16 -20.18
CA PRO A 249 -11.32 -5.67 -20.39
C PRO A 249 -11.27 -7.13 -19.92
N ALA A 250 -10.44 -7.91 -20.60
CA ALA A 250 -10.37 -9.37 -20.56
C ALA A 250 -10.29 -9.98 -19.14
N PRO A 251 -10.86 -11.20 -18.94
CA PRO A 251 -10.73 -11.94 -17.69
C PRO A 251 -9.39 -12.67 -17.66
N THR A 252 -8.34 -12.02 -17.19
CA THR A 252 -7.11 -12.71 -16.77
C THR A 252 -6.62 -12.11 -15.47
N LEU A 253 -6.36 -12.98 -14.49
CA LEU A 253 -5.83 -12.74 -13.14
C LEU A 253 -6.85 -12.59 -12.01
N LEU A 254 -7.71 -13.61 -11.87
CA LEU A 254 -8.02 -14.15 -10.54
C LEU A 254 -6.76 -14.85 -10.03
N VAL A 255 -5.89 -14.15 -9.30
CA VAL A 255 -4.87 -14.83 -8.49
C VAL A 255 -5.59 -15.51 -7.34
N ARG A 256 -5.83 -16.81 -7.50
CA ARG A 256 -6.24 -17.73 -6.42
C ARG A 256 -5.20 -17.66 -5.30
N LEU A 257 -5.60 -17.13 -4.16
CA LEU A 257 -5.11 -17.56 -2.84
C LEU A 257 -6.25 -17.33 -1.85
N SER A 258 -7.28 -18.18 -1.83
CA SER A 258 -7.43 -19.19 -0.78
C SER A 258 -8.55 -20.16 -1.17
N LEU A 259 -8.20 -21.39 -1.58
CA LEU A 259 -9.15 -22.48 -1.77
C LEU A 259 -9.01 -23.47 -0.61
N THR A 260 -9.31 -23.07 0.63
CA THR A 260 -9.38 -24.02 1.76
C THR A 260 -10.29 -23.52 2.87
N LEU A 261 -11.56 -23.21 2.58
CA LEU A 261 -12.59 -23.16 3.65
C LEU A 261 -14.04 -23.37 3.18
N MET A 262 -14.30 -23.43 1.87
CA MET A 262 -15.64 -23.80 1.35
C MET A 262 -15.89 -25.33 1.27
N GLY A 263 -14.88 -26.17 1.53
CA GLY A 263 -15.00 -27.64 1.45
C GLY A 263 -15.56 -28.36 2.70
N ARG A 264 -15.67 -27.70 3.86
CA ARG A 264 -16.15 -28.35 5.11
C ARG A 264 -17.59 -28.01 5.52
N GLN A 265 -18.22 -26.99 4.92
CA GLN A 265 -19.62 -26.65 5.19
C GLN A 265 -20.60 -27.34 4.22
N ALA A 266 -20.13 -27.82 3.05
CA ALA A 266 -20.95 -28.58 2.10
C ALA A 266 -21.11 -30.07 2.49
N ILE A 267 -20.16 -30.63 3.26
CA ILE A 267 -20.21 -32.05 3.68
C ILE A 267 -21.10 -32.27 4.92
N LEU A 268 -21.40 -31.22 5.70
CA LEU A 268 -22.28 -31.33 6.88
C LEU A 268 -23.77 -31.07 6.58
N ARG A 269 -24.14 -30.69 5.35
CA ARG A 269 -25.55 -30.59 4.92
C ARG A 269 -26.06 -31.79 4.10
N SER A 270 -25.19 -32.74 3.75
CA SER A 270 -25.54 -33.95 2.98
C SER A 270 -25.83 -35.20 3.85
N ARG A 271 -25.78 -35.10 5.19
CA ARG A 271 -26.09 -36.22 6.11
C ARG A 271 -27.33 -35.98 6.98
N ARG A 272 -28.32 -35.25 6.46
CA ARG A 272 -29.61 -35.06 7.17
C ARG A 272 -30.85 -35.40 6.35
N ASN A 273 -30.68 -36.08 5.22
CA ASN A 273 -31.77 -36.69 4.45
C ASN A 273 -31.26 -38.01 3.87
N TYR A 274 -31.14 -39.02 4.71
CA TYR A 274 -31.39 -40.46 4.49
C TYR A 274 -31.38 -41.13 5.87
#